data_AF-A0A0N5ACR6-F1
#
_entry.id   AF-A0A0N5ACR6-F1
#
_cell.length_a   1.000
_cell.length_b   1.000
_cell.length_c   1.000
_cell.angle_alpha   90.00
_cell.angle_beta   90.00
_cell.angle_gamma   90.00
#
_symmetry.space_group_name_H-M   'P 1'
#
loop_
_entity.id
_entity.type
_entity.pdbx_description
1 polymer ?
#
loop_
_entity_poly.entity_id
_entity_poly.type
_entity_poly.pdbx_seq_one_letter_code
_entity_poly.pdbx_strand_id
1 'polypeptide(L)'
;MMMHFAAEIDDALRKLMVECKVRYKAAAVKRLYLDRSMGGLGFPSVVSVAQESVVEAAAYVLLHPQMEAVRKFHNAVRKSGKRNIISDCDAVLKGFGIQLDPEDVIVNVVDGNGGRVSFSDCRELSKMLRKQMKIVRNQEYLDEWKAMPLAGKFLQDPMVDLDASSLWLKKGATSPRVVRNIVAAQEGCLLTRACPGSGSSDKACRKCGAAMETVSHVLSHCAVWLPNLYVERHDKVARCVYYRLCEQYGLPIVHYSNQIPPCASNESVEVSWDTIIPTAGRIYHNRPDIVVYDKVKKLVLVFEFAVAFVSGLARQRLMKINRYTINSSRMDDDMDLPYPPGPNLVEELRRQYSCEVRFIPVVVGATGQVRVVLITSGTAGFGKAIGCWNPGELGQSESALLGELTRRYVNRKYIKP
;
A
#
# COMPACT_ATOMS: atom_id res chain seq x y z
N MET A 1 -8.13 35.64 7.05
CA MET A 1 -7.13 36.19 6.11
C MET A 1 -6.00 35.19 5.84
N MET A 2 -5.15 34.83 6.83
CA MET A 2 -4.04 33.88 6.63
C MET A 2 -4.47 32.49 6.11
N MET A 3 -5.52 31.88 6.70
CA MET A 3 -6.02 30.58 6.24
C MET A 3 -6.62 30.62 4.82
N HIS A 4 -7.24 31.74 4.45
CA HIS A 4 -7.81 31.95 3.12
C HIS A 4 -6.70 32.02 2.06
N PHE A 5 -5.69 32.84 2.31
CA PHE A 5 -4.52 32.94 1.44
C PHE A 5 -3.77 31.60 1.31
N ALA A 6 -3.63 30.85 2.41
CA ALA A 6 -3.05 29.51 2.37
C ALA A 6 -3.86 28.55 1.47
N ALA A 7 -5.19 28.63 1.48
CA ALA A 7 -6.06 27.83 0.62
C ALA A 7 -5.90 28.21 -0.87
N GLU A 8 -5.78 29.50 -1.18
CA GLU A 8 -5.51 29.99 -2.54
C GLU A 8 -4.18 29.48 -3.08
N ILE A 9 -3.13 29.45 -2.25
CA ILE A 9 -1.83 28.86 -2.64
C ILE A 9 -2.00 27.37 -2.90
N ASP A 10 -2.68 26.64 -2.01
CA ASP A 10 -2.96 25.22 -2.20
C ASP A 10 -3.70 24.96 -3.52
N ASP A 11 -4.66 25.82 -3.90
CA ASP A 11 -5.33 25.75 -5.21
C ASP A 11 -4.40 26.03 -6.39
N ALA A 12 -3.58 27.07 -6.31
CA ALA A 12 -2.61 27.41 -7.34
C ALA A 12 -1.58 26.29 -7.56
N LEU A 13 -1.06 25.70 -6.47
CA LEU A 13 -0.14 24.56 -6.52
C LEU A 13 -0.79 23.36 -7.20
N ARG A 14 -2.05 23.04 -6.88
CA ARG A 14 -2.76 21.92 -7.52
C ARG A 14 -2.95 22.15 -9.02
N LYS A 15 -3.24 23.38 -9.46
CA LYS A 15 -3.33 23.73 -10.89
C LYS A 15 -1.99 23.52 -11.59
N LEU A 16 -0.90 24.03 -11.00
CA LEU A 16 0.46 23.84 -11.51
C LEU A 16 0.84 22.36 -11.62
N MET A 17 0.46 21.52 -10.64
CA MET A 17 0.70 20.07 -10.69
C MET A 17 -0.01 19.39 -11.88
N VAL A 18 -1.18 19.89 -12.28
CA VAL A 18 -1.91 19.40 -13.45
C VAL A 18 -1.20 19.83 -14.74
N GLU A 19 -0.79 21.09 -14.84
CA GLU A 19 -0.04 21.65 -15.98
C GLU A 19 1.30 20.93 -16.20
N CYS A 20 2.03 20.69 -15.11
CA CYS A 20 3.29 19.94 -15.10
C CYS A 20 3.10 18.43 -15.32
N LYS A 21 1.87 17.95 -15.54
CA LYS A 21 1.56 16.55 -15.81
C LYS A 21 2.03 15.61 -14.68
N VAL A 22 2.02 16.05 -13.42
CA VAL A 22 2.33 15.22 -12.24
C VAL A 22 1.08 14.80 -11.47
N ARG A 23 -0.08 15.38 -11.80
CA ARG A 23 -1.39 15.02 -11.23
C ARG A 23 -2.49 15.13 -12.30
N TYR A 24 -3.54 14.30 -12.20
CA TYR A 24 -4.76 14.49 -12.99
C TYR A 24 -5.75 15.39 -12.25
N LYS A 25 -6.49 16.24 -12.99
CA LYS A 25 -7.50 17.15 -12.43
C LYS A 25 -8.55 16.41 -11.60
N ALA A 26 -8.97 15.23 -12.05
CA ALA A 26 -9.99 14.41 -11.39
C ALA A 26 -9.48 13.60 -10.17
N ALA A 27 -8.17 13.62 -9.90
CA ALA A 27 -7.58 12.85 -8.80
C ALA A 27 -8.00 13.41 -7.44
N ALA A 28 -8.15 12.53 -6.45
CA ALA A 28 -8.60 12.86 -5.10
C ALA A 28 -7.69 13.92 -4.44
N VAL A 29 -8.28 15.05 -4.05
CA VAL A 29 -7.52 16.15 -3.41
C VAL A 29 -6.96 15.72 -2.05
N LYS A 30 -7.76 15.05 -1.22
CA LYS A 30 -7.33 14.68 0.13
C LYS A 30 -6.22 13.65 0.15
N ARG A 31 -6.19 12.73 -0.82
CA ARG A 31 -5.11 11.76 -0.97
C ARG A 31 -3.75 12.40 -1.26
N LEU A 32 -3.71 13.56 -1.93
CA LEU A 32 -2.46 14.30 -2.14
C LEU A 32 -1.80 14.65 -0.80
N TYR A 33 -2.61 15.07 0.18
CA TYR A 33 -2.14 15.55 1.48
C TYR A 33 -2.02 14.45 2.54
N LEU A 34 -2.77 13.36 2.38
CA LEU A 34 -2.73 12.20 3.26
C LEU A 34 -1.32 11.60 3.37
N ASP A 35 -0.97 11.10 4.55
CA ASP A 35 0.32 10.47 4.81
C ASP A 35 0.54 9.22 3.93
N ARG A 36 1.80 8.95 3.57
CA ARG A 36 2.19 7.81 2.74
C ARG A 36 1.98 6.47 3.43
N SER A 37 1.95 6.41 4.77
CA SER A 37 1.56 5.19 5.49
C SER A 37 0.09 4.81 5.31
N MET A 38 -0.76 5.79 4.99
CA MET A 38 -2.20 5.61 4.80
C MET A 38 -2.59 5.59 3.32
N GLY A 39 -1.61 5.42 2.41
CA GLY A 39 -1.83 5.39 0.97
C GLY A 39 -1.96 6.75 0.28
N GLY A 40 -1.66 7.83 1.00
CA GLY A 40 -1.53 9.17 0.45
C GLY A 40 -0.18 9.47 -0.21
N LEU A 41 -0.01 10.69 -0.71
CA LEU A 41 1.24 11.15 -1.34
C LEU A 41 2.15 11.92 -0.37
N GLY A 42 1.62 12.35 0.77
CA GLY A 42 2.34 13.07 1.81
C GLY A 42 2.81 14.45 1.37
N PHE A 43 2.12 15.10 0.43
CA PHE A 43 2.41 16.49 0.09
C PHE A 43 1.93 17.40 1.23
N PRO A 44 2.72 18.38 1.69
CA PRO A 44 2.27 19.28 2.75
C PRO A 44 1.22 20.26 2.21
N SER A 45 0.07 20.34 2.87
CA SER A 45 -0.90 21.41 2.60
C SER A 45 -0.42 22.70 3.24
N VAL A 46 -0.48 23.80 2.49
CA VAL A 46 -0.11 25.13 3.00
C VAL A 46 -1.04 25.55 4.13
N VAL A 47 -2.34 25.22 4.03
CA VAL A 47 -3.31 25.43 5.12
C VAL A 47 -2.89 24.66 6.38
N SER A 48 -2.49 23.40 6.24
CA SER A 48 -2.06 22.57 7.37
C SER A 48 -0.82 23.14 8.06
N VAL A 49 0.17 23.56 7.27
CA VAL A 49 1.39 24.20 7.77
C VAL A 49 1.07 25.51 8.49
N ALA A 50 0.19 26.34 7.92
CA ALA A 50 -0.22 27.59 8.56
C ALA A 50 -0.92 27.37 9.90
N GLN A 51 -1.79 26.35 10.01
CA GLN A 51 -2.43 25.96 11.27
C GLN A 51 -1.40 25.53 12.31
N GLU A 52 -0.42 24.71 11.90
CA GLU A 52 0.66 24.24 12.79
C GLU A 52 1.52 25.41 13.27
N SER A 53 1.85 26.38 12.41
CA SER A 53 2.58 27.58 12.78
C SER A 53 1.83 28.47 13.78
N VAL A 54 0.50 28.60 13.65
CA VAL A 54 -0.34 29.32 14.63
C VAL A 54 -0.26 28.66 16.00
N VAL A 55 -0.38 27.34 16.03
CA VAL A 55 -0.33 26.55 17.27
C VAL A 55 1.06 26.60 17.91
N GLU A 56 2.13 26.52 17.12
CA GLU A 56 3.51 26.69 17.59
C GLU A 56 3.74 28.06 18.23
N ALA A 57 3.32 29.13 17.54
CA ALA A 57 3.46 30.49 18.05
C ALA A 57 2.64 30.70 19.34
N ALA A 58 1.42 30.15 19.40
CA ALA A 58 0.60 30.24 20.60
C ALA A 58 1.21 29.46 21.78
N ALA A 59 1.69 28.22 21.55
CA ALA A 59 2.36 27.43 22.58
C ALA A 59 3.61 28.14 23.14
N TYR A 60 4.37 28.80 22.26
CA TYR A 60 5.52 29.61 22.65
C TYR A 60 5.11 30.81 23.52
N VAL A 61 4.09 31.58 23.11
CA VAL A 61 3.56 32.71 23.90
C VAL A 61 3.01 32.25 25.26
N LEU A 62 2.37 31.07 25.31
CA LEU A 62 1.73 30.57 26.54
C LEU A 62 2.73 30.05 27.58
N LEU A 63 3.81 29.40 27.17
CA LEU A 63 4.69 28.67 28.09
C LEU A 63 6.15 29.16 28.13
N HIS A 64 6.58 30.03 27.21
CA HIS A 64 7.97 30.52 27.24
C HIS A 64 8.19 31.51 28.40
N PRO A 65 9.21 31.32 29.26
CA PRO A 65 9.40 32.14 30.46
C PRO A 65 9.52 33.65 30.18
N GLN A 66 10.20 34.03 29.09
CA GLN A 66 10.39 35.43 28.70
C GLN A 66 9.13 36.09 28.11
N MET A 67 8.07 35.32 27.84
CA MET A 67 6.84 35.81 27.21
C MET A 67 5.73 36.13 28.21
N GLU A 68 6.01 36.18 29.51
CA GLU A 68 4.98 36.39 30.55
C GLU A 68 4.14 37.66 30.34
N ALA A 69 4.78 38.79 30.04
CA ALA A 69 4.08 40.05 29.78
C ALA A 69 3.18 39.95 28.53
N VAL A 70 3.69 39.33 27.47
CA VAL A 70 2.99 39.10 26.19
C VAL A 70 1.80 38.16 26.40
N ARG A 71 1.98 37.10 27.21
CA ARG A 71 0.92 36.17 27.61
C ARG A 71 -0.20 36.87 28.39
N LYS A 72 0.14 37.67 29.40
CA LYS A 72 -0.84 38.45 30.19
C LYS A 72 -1.63 39.39 29.29
N PHE A 73 -0.96 40.08 28.37
CA PHE A 73 -1.60 40.93 27.37
C PHE A 73 -2.58 40.14 26.48
N HIS A 74 -2.15 39.04 25.86
CA HIS A 74 -3.01 38.25 24.99
C HIS A 74 -4.19 37.61 25.74
N ASN A 75 -4.01 37.18 26.99
CA ASN A 75 -5.11 36.70 27.84
C ASN A 75 -6.13 37.79 28.16
N ALA A 76 -5.69 39.02 28.42
CA ALA A 76 -6.60 40.16 28.62
C ALA A 76 -7.37 40.50 27.33
N VAL A 77 -6.69 40.50 26.18
CA VAL A 77 -7.31 40.72 24.86
C VAL A 77 -8.32 39.62 24.54
N ARG A 78 -8.01 38.36 24.87
CA ARG A 78 -8.92 37.20 24.73
C ARG A 78 -10.21 37.40 25.54
N LYS A 79 -10.13 37.85 26.79
CA LYS A 79 -11.30 38.18 27.62
C LYS A 79 -12.16 39.30 27.04
N SER A 80 -11.54 40.25 26.34
CA SER A 80 -12.26 41.34 25.65
C SER A 80 -12.92 40.92 24.32
N GLY A 81 -12.82 39.65 23.92
CA GLY A 81 -13.39 39.13 22.67
C GLY A 81 -12.68 39.57 21.39
N LYS A 82 -11.53 40.24 21.51
CA LYS A 82 -10.74 40.73 20.38
C LYS A 82 -9.79 39.65 19.86
N ARG A 83 -9.63 39.61 18.53
CA ARG A 83 -8.78 38.65 17.84
C ARG A 83 -7.30 38.83 18.22
N ASN A 84 -6.65 37.72 18.54
CA ASN A 84 -5.24 37.62 18.90
C ASN A 84 -4.69 36.20 18.62
N ILE A 85 -3.42 35.95 18.91
CA ILE A 85 -2.76 34.66 18.63
C ILE A 85 -3.38 33.47 19.40
N ILE A 86 -3.81 33.68 20.65
CA ILE A 86 -4.44 32.63 21.46
C ILE A 86 -5.85 32.34 20.95
N SER A 87 -6.63 33.37 20.60
CA SER A 87 -7.97 33.16 20.02
C SER A 87 -7.91 32.51 18.64
N ASP A 88 -6.88 32.84 17.84
CA ASP A 88 -6.65 32.18 16.54
C ASP A 88 -6.28 30.70 16.75
N CYS A 89 -5.47 30.39 17.77
CA CYS A 89 -5.15 29.01 18.18
C CYS A 89 -6.39 28.25 18.64
N ASP A 90 -7.22 28.85 19.51
CA ASP A 90 -8.49 28.26 19.96
C ASP A 90 -9.41 27.93 18.78
N ALA A 91 -9.52 28.84 17.81
CA ALA A 91 -10.33 28.63 16.62
C ALA A 91 -9.81 27.47 15.75
N VAL A 92 -8.49 27.32 15.63
CA VAL A 92 -7.87 26.18 14.93
C VAL A 92 -8.14 24.88 15.70
N LEU A 93 -7.85 24.84 17.00
CA LEU A 93 -7.95 23.64 17.82
C LEU A 93 -9.38 23.16 18.02
N LYS A 94 -10.36 24.07 18.05
CA LYS A 94 -11.79 23.75 18.05
C LYS A 94 -12.18 22.86 16.86
N GLY A 95 -11.57 23.07 15.69
CA GLY A 95 -11.79 22.22 14.51
C GLY A 95 -11.28 20.79 14.67
N PHE A 96 -10.36 20.55 15.61
CA PHE A 96 -9.82 19.23 15.93
C PHE A 96 -10.40 18.66 17.23
N GLY A 97 -11.40 19.30 17.84
CA GLY A 97 -11.97 18.88 19.12
C GLY A 97 -11.04 19.05 20.33
N ILE A 98 -10.04 19.93 20.24
CA ILE A 98 -9.05 20.17 21.29
C ILE A 98 -9.34 21.51 21.97
N GLN A 99 -9.29 21.55 23.30
CA GLN A 99 -9.42 22.79 24.08
C GLN A 99 -8.17 23.06 24.92
N LEU A 100 -7.73 24.32 24.92
CA LEU A 100 -6.66 24.80 25.79
C LEU A 100 -7.25 25.57 26.97
N ASP A 101 -6.87 25.15 28.17
CA ASP A 101 -7.13 25.88 29.41
C ASP A 101 -5.78 26.31 30.04
N PRO A 102 -5.30 27.52 29.71
CA PRO A 102 -4.03 28.02 30.23
C PRO A 102 -4.19 28.49 31.69
N GLU A 103 -3.54 27.78 32.60
CA GLU A 103 -3.25 28.22 33.98
C GLU A 103 -1.80 28.76 34.01
N ASP A 104 -1.48 29.67 34.95
CA ASP A 104 -0.30 30.57 34.91
C ASP A 104 0.99 30.01 34.27
N VAL A 105 1.46 28.82 34.66
CA VAL A 105 2.70 28.19 34.13
C VAL A 105 2.41 26.81 33.51
N ILE A 106 1.13 26.44 33.40
CA ILE A 106 0.69 25.11 32.96
C ILE A 106 -0.45 25.26 31.97
N VAL A 107 -0.29 24.73 30.77
CA VAL A 107 -1.39 24.62 29.81
C VAL A 107 -2.02 23.25 29.97
N ASN A 108 -3.29 23.23 30.36
CA ASN A 108 -4.09 22.01 30.39
C ASN A 108 -4.72 21.82 29.01
N VAL A 109 -4.48 20.65 28.42
CA VAL A 109 -5.12 20.22 27.19
C VAL A 109 -6.19 19.21 27.55
N VAL A 110 -7.42 19.51 27.14
CA VAL A 110 -8.56 18.60 27.27
C VAL A 110 -8.86 18.03 25.88
N ASP A 111 -8.75 16.72 25.75
CA ASP A 111 -9.17 15.98 24.55
C ASP A 111 -10.69 15.81 24.53
N GLY A 112 -11.27 15.54 23.35
CA GLY A 112 -12.71 15.32 23.16
C GLY A 112 -13.30 14.16 23.99
N ASN A 113 -12.44 13.26 24.49
CA ASN A 113 -12.81 12.17 25.38
C ASN A 113 -12.71 12.52 26.89
N GLY A 114 -12.43 13.77 27.24
CA GLY A 114 -12.33 14.24 28.63
C GLY A 114 -10.98 13.98 29.32
N GLY A 115 -9.98 13.46 28.61
CA GLY A 115 -8.63 13.29 29.13
C GLY A 115 -7.92 14.64 29.30
N ARG A 116 -7.37 14.92 30.48
CA ARG A 116 -6.63 16.16 30.80
C ARG A 116 -5.14 15.87 30.90
N VAL A 117 -4.33 16.58 30.13
CA VAL A 117 -2.86 16.51 30.19
C VAL A 117 -2.29 17.92 30.37
N SER A 118 -1.37 18.06 31.32
CA SER A 118 -0.77 19.34 31.71
C SER A 118 0.64 19.48 31.12
N PHE A 119 0.95 20.66 30.57
CA PHE A 119 2.25 20.94 29.97
C PHE A 119 2.86 22.21 30.56
N SER A 120 4.14 22.13 30.94
CA SER A 120 4.96 23.28 31.37
C SER A 120 6.01 23.69 30.34
N ASP A 121 6.30 22.84 29.36
CA ASP A 121 7.24 23.14 28.27
C ASP A 121 6.52 23.44 26.94
N CYS A 122 6.90 24.56 26.30
CA CYS A 122 6.29 25.00 25.04
C CYS A 122 6.55 24.04 23.87
N ARG A 123 7.69 23.34 23.83
CA ARG A 123 8.05 22.42 22.75
C ARG A 123 7.27 21.12 22.89
N GLU A 124 7.10 20.62 24.10
CA GLU A 124 6.28 19.44 24.39
C GLU A 124 4.81 19.68 24.03
N LEU A 125 4.26 20.82 24.44
CA LEU A 125 2.89 21.22 24.06
C LEU A 125 2.73 21.29 22.55
N SER A 126 3.61 22.01 21.86
CA SER A 126 3.60 22.14 20.39
C SER A 126 3.70 20.77 19.70
N LYS A 127 4.62 19.91 20.15
CA LYS A 127 4.81 18.57 19.56
C LYS A 127 3.57 17.71 19.72
N MET A 128 2.93 17.74 20.89
CA MET A 128 1.71 16.99 21.15
C MET A 128 0.55 17.51 20.29
N LEU A 129 0.31 18.83 20.28
CA LEU A 129 -0.79 19.42 19.51
C LEU A 129 -0.66 19.12 18.01
N ARG A 130 0.53 19.32 17.43
CA ARG A 130 0.79 18.98 16.02
C ARG A 130 0.56 17.50 15.73
N LYS A 131 0.99 16.61 16.64
CA LYS A 131 0.77 15.17 16.49
C LYS A 131 -0.73 14.84 16.48
N GLN A 132 -1.52 15.41 17.39
CA GLN A 132 -2.97 15.17 17.44
C GLN A 132 -3.68 15.74 16.22
N MET A 133 -3.39 16.98 15.84
CA MET A 133 -3.92 17.59 14.61
C MET A 133 -3.61 16.74 13.38
N LYS A 134 -2.38 16.21 13.28
CA LYS A 134 -2.00 15.31 12.18
C LYS A 134 -2.81 14.02 12.17
N ILE A 135 -3.07 13.41 13.33
CA ILE A 135 -3.86 12.18 13.43
C ILE A 135 -5.30 12.42 12.96
N VAL A 136 -5.98 13.41 13.53
CA VAL A 136 -7.37 13.75 13.20
C VAL A 136 -7.50 14.08 11.71
N ARG A 137 -6.62 14.96 11.21
CA ARG A 137 -6.62 15.37 9.80
C ARG A 137 -6.39 14.22 8.83
N ASN A 138 -5.44 13.33 9.12
CA ASN A 138 -5.20 12.16 8.27
C ASN A 138 -6.40 11.21 8.27
N GLN A 139 -7.10 11.09 9.39
CA GLN A 139 -8.32 10.29 9.47
C GLN A 139 -9.43 10.90 8.60
N GLU A 140 -9.67 12.21 8.72
CA GLU A 140 -10.62 12.94 7.86
C GLU A 140 -10.29 12.78 6.37
N TYR A 141 -9.01 12.93 6.00
CA TYR A 141 -8.57 12.78 4.61
C TYR A 141 -8.76 11.36 4.08
N LEU A 142 -8.53 10.35 4.93
CA LEU A 142 -8.77 8.96 4.58
C LEU A 142 -10.27 8.70 4.39
N ASP A 143 -11.12 9.20 5.28
CA ASP A 143 -12.57 9.01 5.22
C ASP A 143 -13.18 9.69 4.00
N GLU A 144 -12.76 10.92 3.69
CA GLU A 144 -13.16 11.62 2.47
C GLU A 144 -12.73 10.87 1.21
N TRP A 145 -11.50 10.33 1.19
CA TRP A 145 -11.03 9.54 0.05
C TRP A 145 -11.80 8.22 -0.08
N LYS A 146 -12.06 7.53 1.05
CA LYS A 146 -12.83 6.29 1.11
C LYS A 146 -14.28 6.46 0.65
N ALA A 147 -14.89 7.61 0.96
CA ALA A 147 -16.26 7.93 0.55
C ALA A 147 -16.40 8.19 -0.96
N MET A 148 -15.31 8.40 -1.71
CA MET A 148 -15.39 8.66 -3.15
C MET A 148 -15.82 7.39 -3.92
N PRO A 149 -16.87 7.43 -4.76
CA PRO A 149 -17.41 6.23 -5.42
C PRO A 149 -16.44 5.50 -6.35
N LEU A 150 -15.52 6.23 -6.99
CA LEU A 150 -14.53 5.65 -7.90
C LEU A 150 -13.16 5.54 -7.21
N ALA A 151 -12.67 6.65 -6.65
CA ALA A 151 -11.35 6.70 -6.02
C ALA A 151 -11.26 5.87 -4.74
N GLY A 152 -12.36 5.78 -3.99
CA GLY A 152 -12.46 4.98 -2.77
C GLY A 152 -12.55 3.47 -3.02
N LYS A 153 -12.79 3.01 -4.27
CA LYS A 153 -12.78 1.56 -4.60
C LYS A 153 -11.46 0.89 -4.25
N PHE A 154 -10.37 1.66 -4.28
CA PHE A 154 -9.06 1.21 -3.82
C PHE A 154 -9.07 0.71 -2.35
N LEU A 155 -9.94 1.29 -1.52
CA LEU A 155 -10.05 1.05 -0.07
C LEU A 155 -11.25 0.17 0.32
N GLN A 156 -12.03 -0.32 -0.65
CA GLN A 156 -13.25 -1.08 -0.37
C GLN A 156 -12.99 -2.52 0.10
N ASP A 157 -11.87 -3.12 -0.28
CA ASP A 157 -11.48 -4.44 0.23
C ASP A 157 -10.76 -4.27 1.58
N PRO A 158 -11.39 -4.65 2.71
CA PRO A 158 -10.83 -4.47 4.05
C PRO A 158 -9.58 -5.33 4.28
N MET A 159 -9.33 -6.31 3.43
CA MET A 159 -8.13 -7.14 3.49
C MET A 159 -6.94 -6.51 2.77
N VAL A 160 -7.06 -5.33 2.13
CA VAL A 160 -5.89 -4.66 1.56
C VAL A 160 -5.02 -4.09 2.67
N ASP A 161 -3.75 -4.51 2.72
CA ASP A 161 -2.74 -3.93 3.61
C ASP A 161 -2.28 -2.61 3.00
N LEU A 162 -2.76 -1.49 3.54
CA LEU A 162 -2.41 -0.17 3.03
C LEU A 162 -0.94 0.17 3.23
N ASP A 163 -0.31 -0.28 4.30
CA ASP A 163 1.09 0.03 4.57
C ASP A 163 2.00 -0.65 3.56
N ALA A 164 1.77 -1.95 3.34
CA ALA A 164 2.48 -2.74 2.34
C ALA A 164 2.17 -2.27 0.91
N SER A 165 0.90 -1.95 0.60
CA SER A 165 0.46 -1.47 -0.71
C SER A 165 1.01 -0.08 -1.05
N SER A 166 1.42 0.70 -0.04
CA SER A 166 1.91 2.08 -0.20
C SER A 166 3.41 2.19 -0.01
N LEU A 167 4.10 1.08 0.21
CA LEU A 167 5.53 1.08 0.46
C LEU A 167 6.35 1.67 -0.70
N TRP A 168 5.87 1.49 -1.93
CA TRP A 168 6.50 2.08 -3.12
C TRP A 168 6.44 3.62 -3.13
N LEU A 169 5.39 4.21 -2.54
CA LEU A 169 5.28 5.66 -2.35
C LEU A 169 6.26 6.17 -1.29
N LYS A 170 6.44 5.40 -0.20
CA LYS A 170 7.39 5.76 0.87
C LYS A 170 8.83 5.77 0.38
N LYS A 171 9.22 4.77 -0.42
CA LYS A 171 10.61 4.60 -0.88
C LYS A 171 11.02 5.55 -2.00
N GLY A 172 10.09 5.98 -2.84
CA GLY A 172 10.33 7.08 -3.79
C GLY A 172 11.27 6.77 -4.97
N ALA A 173 11.60 5.51 -5.28
CA ALA A 173 12.40 5.17 -6.46
C ALA A 173 11.59 5.04 -7.77
N THR A 174 10.37 5.59 -7.79
CA THR A 174 9.52 5.62 -8.98
C THR A 174 9.44 7.06 -9.48
N SER A 175 9.52 7.26 -10.80
CA SER A 175 9.45 8.61 -11.37
C SER A 175 8.07 9.26 -11.10
N PRO A 176 7.99 10.59 -10.96
CA PRO A 176 6.72 11.28 -10.69
C PRO A 176 5.61 10.96 -11.71
N ARG A 177 5.98 10.76 -12.99
CA ARG A 177 5.02 10.39 -14.05
C ARG A 177 4.45 8.99 -13.85
N VAL A 178 5.27 8.04 -13.43
CA VAL A 178 4.82 6.67 -13.15
C VAL A 178 3.96 6.66 -11.89
N VAL A 179 4.37 7.37 -10.83
CA VAL A 179 3.55 7.56 -9.61
C VAL A 179 2.16 8.09 -9.97
N ARG A 180 2.11 9.18 -10.74
CA ARG A 180 0.85 9.77 -11.21
C ARG A 180 -0.02 8.75 -11.93
N ASN A 181 0.54 7.96 -12.85
CA ASN A 181 -0.23 7.00 -13.64
C ASN A 181 -0.78 5.86 -12.77
N ILE A 182 0.00 5.35 -11.82
CA ILE A 182 -0.44 4.31 -10.88
C ILE A 182 -1.56 4.85 -9.97
N VAL A 183 -1.37 6.03 -9.39
CA VAL A 183 -2.37 6.70 -8.55
C VAL A 183 -3.66 6.96 -9.32
N ALA A 184 -3.55 7.45 -10.55
CA ALA A 184 -4.71 7.66 -11.43
C ALA A 184 -5.41 6.35 -11.80
N ALA A 185 -4.67 5.27 -11.98
CA ALA A 185 -5.25 3.95 -12.20
C ALA A 185 -6.02 3.45 -10.97
N GLN A 186 -5.44 3.59 -9.78
CA GLN A 186 -6.09 3.25 -8.52
C GLN A 186 -7.38 4.06 -8.31
N GLU A 187 -7.38 5.33 -8.72
CA GLU A 187 -8.52 6.23 -8.55
C GLU A 187 -9.53 6.22 -9.71
N GLY A 188 -9.24 5.45 -10.77
CA GLY A 188 -10.07 5.46 -11.98
C GLY A 188 -10.01 6.77 -12.79
N CYS A 189 -9.00 7.61 -12.56
CA CYS A 189 -8.81 8.90 -13.22
C CYS A 189 -8.03 8.82 -14.54
N LEU A 190 -7.65 7.63 -15.00
CA LEU A 190 -7.08 7.48 -16.33
C LEU A 190 -8.11 7.91 -17.39
N LEU A 191 -7.61 8.49 -18.49
CA LEU A 191 -8.41 8.93 -19.63
C LEU A 191 -8.84 7.73 -20.49
N THR A 192 -9.58 6.80 -19.90
CA THR A 192 -10.22 5.72 -20.63
C THR A 192 -11.56 6.20 -21.19
N ARG A 193 -12.06 5.59 -22.27
CA ARG A 193 -13.35 6.00 -22.85
C ARG A 193 -14.52 5.84 -21.90
N ALA A 194 -14.48 4.87 -20.99
CA ALA A 194 -15.53 4.69 -19.98
C ALA A 194 -15.38 5.58 -18.74
N CYS A 195 -14.31 6.39 -18.65
CA CYS A 195 -14.17 7.35 -17.56
C CYS A 195 -15.29 8.40 -17.63
N PRO A 196 -15.92 8.78 -16.50
CA PRO A 196 -16.99 9.79 -16.48
C PRO A 196 -16.60 11.12 -17.14
N GLY A 197 -15.34 11.53 -17.00
CA GLY A 197 -14.83 12.78 -17.58
C GLY A 197 -14.43 12.70 -19.06
N SER A 198 -14.64 11.57 -19.75
CA SER A 198 -14.17 11.38 -21.13
C SER A 198 -15.00 12.10 -22.19
N GLY A 199 -16.30 12.36 -21.92
CA GLY A 199 -17.24 12.92 -22.92
C GLY A 199 -17.50 12.02 -24.15
N SER A 200 -16.88 10.84 -24.24
CA SER A 200 -17.00 9.93 -25.39
C SER A 200 -18.36 9.23 -25.38
N SER A 201 -19.10 9.25 -26.49
CA SER A 201 -20.32 8.44 -26.68
C SER A 201 -19.97 6.95 -26.81
N ASP A 202 -18.91 6.64 -27.54
CA ASP A 202 -18.36 5.30 -27.65
C ASP A 202 -17.56 4.94 -26.39
N LYS A 203 -17.98 3.89 -25.70
CA LYS A 203 -17.34 3.35 -24.48
C LYS A 203 -16.51 2.10 -24.74
N ALA A 204 -16.44 1.60 -25.98
CA ALA A 204 -15.70 0.42 -26.33
C ALA A 204 -14.17 0.63 -26.19
N CYS A 205 -13.48 -0.44 -25.82
CA CYS A 205 -12.03 -0.46 -25.71
C CYS A 205 -11.36 -0.17 -27.06
N ARG A 206 -10.52 0.86 -27.11
CA ARG A 206 -9.70 1.24 -28.28
C ARG A 206 -8.77 0.14 -28.80
N LYS A 207 -8.56 -0.92 -28.02
CA LYS A 207 -7.63 -2.01 -28.35
C LYS A 207 -8.34 -3.28 -28.76
N CYS A 208 -9.26 -3.79 -27.95
CA CYS A 208 -9.96 -5.03 -28.28
C CYS A 208 -11.34 -4.84 -28.93
N GLY A 209 -11.94 -3.65 -28.85
CA GLY A 209 -13.30 -3.37 -29.35
C GLY A 209 -14.45 -4.09 -28.62
N ALA A 210 -14.18 -5.15 -27.86
CA ALA A 210 -15.22 -6.05 -27.34
C ALA A 210 -15.86 -5.60 -26.01
N ALA A 211 -15.09 -4.98 -25.12
CA ALA A 211 -15.55 -4.63 -23.77
C ALA A 211 -15.47 -3.12 -23.52
N MET A 212 -16.21 -2.65 -22.52
CA MET A 212 -16.15 -1.27 -22.06
C MET A 212 -14.75 -0.90 -21.56
N GLU A 213 -14.21 0.23 -22.03
CA GLU A 213 -12.86 0.68 -21.71
C GLU A 213 -12.76 1.28 -20.31
N THR A 214 -12.80 0.43 -19.30
CA THR A 214 -12.54 0.80 -17.91
C THR A 214 -11.05 0.61 -17.58
N VAL A 215 -10.59 1.20 -16.47
CA VAL A 215 -9.23 0.95 -15.95
C VAL A 215 -9.02 -0.52 -15.64
N SER A 216 -10.00 -1.17 -15.00
CA SER A 216 -9.97 -2.61 -14.71
C SER A 216 -9.81 -3.44 -15.99
N HIS A 217 -10.53 -3.08 -17.05
CA HIS A 217 -10.40 -3.76 -18.34
C HIS A 217 -9.00 -3.61 -18.92
N VAL A 218 -8.50 -2.37 -19.04
CA VAL A 218 -7.18 -2.09 -19.64
C VAL A 218 -6.04 -2.74 -18.86
N LEU A 219 -6.13 -2.80 -17.53
CA LEU A 219 -5.04 -3.31 -16.70
C LEU A 219 -5.04 -4.83 -16.47
N SER A 220 -6.19 -5.50 -16.63
CA SER A 220 -6.30 -6.91 -16.21
C SER A 220 -7.19 -7.80 -17.08
N HIS A 221 -8.00 -7.28 -17.99
CA HIS A 221 -8.99 -8.10 -18.73
C HIS A 221 -8.95 -7.93 -20.25
N CYS A 222 -8.09 -7.06 -20.79
CA CYS A 222 -8.02 -6.85 -22.23
C CYS A 222 -7.28 -8.01 -22.90
N ALA A 223 -7.98 -8.78 -23.73
CA ALA A 223 -7.41 -9.93 -24.44
C ALA A 223 -6.20 -9.58 -25.33
N VAL A 224 -6.14 -8.36 -25.86
CA VAL A 224 -5.01 -7.87 -26.66
C VAL A 224 -3.72 -7.74 -25.84
N TRP A 225 -3.85 -7.39 -24.55
CA TRP A 225 -2.70 -7.19 -23.67
C TRP A 225 -2.28 -8.46 -22.92
N LEU A 226 -3.18 -9.44 -22.82
CA LEU A 226 -2.97 -10.71 -22.13
C LEU A 226 -1.70 -11.45 -22.57
N PRO A 227 -1.45 -11.72 -23.87
CA PRO A 227 -0.30 -12.51 -24.28
C PRO A 227 1.05 -11.79 -24.14
N ASN A 228 1.04 -10.46 -23.93
CA ASN A 228 2.25 -9.64 -23.92
C ASN A 228 2.45 -8.95 -22.55
N LEU A 229 1.84 -7.77 -22.37
CA LEU A 229 2.06 -6.92 -21.19
C LEU A 229 1.68 -7.58 -19.87
N TYR A 230 0.67 -8.47 -19.87
CA TYR A 230 0.23 -9.12 -18.64
C TYR A 230 1.20 -10.24 -18.23
N VAL A 231 1.67 -11.05 -19.18
CA VAL A 231 2.74 -12.04 -18.96
C VAL A 231 4.02 -11.35 -18.51
N GLU A 232 4.46 -10.28 -19.18
CA GLU A 232 5.66 -9.54 -18.79
C GLU A 232 5.56 -8.99 -17.36
N ARG A 233 4.38 -8.47 -16.98
CA ARG A 233 4.14 -7.96 -15.62
C ARG A 233 4.19 -9.09 -14.59
N HIS A 234 3.56 -10.22 -14.89
CA HIS A 234 3.58 -11.42 -14.06
C HIS A 234 5.01 -11.90 -13.82
N ASP A 235 5.78 -12.07 -14.89
CA ASP A 235 7.15 -12.60 -14.81
C ASP A 235 8.08 -11.63 -14.06
N LYS A 236 7.88 -10.31 -14.21
CA LYS A 236 8.61 -9.32 -13.41
C LYS A 236 8.36 -9.47 -11.91
N VAL A 237 7.14 -9.80 -11.49
CA VAL A 237 6.81 -10.04 -10.07
C VAL A 237 7.48 -11.33 -9.59
N ALA A 238 7.29 -12.43 -10.32
CA ALA A 238 7.89 -13.72 -10.00
C ALA A 238 9.43 -13.62 -9.92
N ARG A 239 10.05 -12.89 -10.85
CA ARG A 239 11.50 -12.67 -10.91
C ARG A 239 12.04 -11.93 -9.70
N CYS A 240 11.27 -11.02 -9.11
CA CYS A 240 11.66 -10.37 -7.86
C CYS A 240 11.74 -11.37 -6.70
N VAL A 241 10.83 -12.34 -6.65
CA VAL A 241 10.86 -13.42 -5.65
C VAL A 241 12.02 -14.36 -5.90
N TYR A 242 12.19 -14.81 -7.14
CA TYR A 242 13.30 -15.67 -7.54
C TYR A 242 14.66 -15.06 -7.16
N TYR A 243 14.86 -13.76 -7.45
CA TYR A 243 16.08 -13.04 -7.07
C TYR A 243 16.36 -13.14 -5.56
N ARG A 244 15.32 -12.99 -4.73
CA ARG A 244 15.45 -13.05 -3.26
C ARG A 244 15.73 -14.44 -2.75
N LEU A 245 15.08 -15.44 -3.32
CA LEU A 245 15.37 -16.83 -3.01
C LEU A 245 16.83 -17.15 -3.34
N CYS A 246 17.34 -16.71 -4.50
CA CYS A 246 18.74 -16.91 -4.87
C CYS A 246 19.70 -16.19 -3.91
N GLU A 247 19.42 -14.93 -3.55
CA GLU A 247 20.22 -14.16 -2.59
C GLU A 247 20.28 -14.85 -1.21
N GLN A 248 19.15 -15.39 -0.73
CA GLN A 248 19.06 -16.06 0.57
C GLN A 248 19.77 -17.41 0.60
N TYR A 249 19.64 -18.20 -0.47
CA TYR A 249 20.22 -19.54 -0.55
C TYR A 249 21.65 -19.56 -1.12
N GLY A 250 22.23 -18.40 -1.40
CA GLY A 250 23.58 -18.29 -1.98
C GLY A 250 23.67 -18.85 -3.41
N LEU A 251 22.58 -18.81 -4.18
CA LEU A 251 22.56 -19.25 -5.57
C LEU A 251 22.99 -18.12 -6.51
N PRO A 252 23.49 -18.45 -7.72
CA PRO A 252 23.84 -17.46 -8.74
C PRO A 252 22.67 -16.53 -9.08
N ILE A 253 22.91 -15.23 -8.94
CA ILE A 253 21.91 -14.21 -9.23
C ILE A 253 21.94 -13.86 -10.72
N VAL A 254 20.81 -14.06 -11.39
CA VAL A 254 20.65 -13.74 -12.82
C VAL A 254 20.30 -12.27 -13.01
N HIS A 255 21.06 -11.57 -13.87
CA HIS A 255 20.78 -10.19 -14.25
C HIS A 255 19.39 -10.06 -14.91
N TYR A 256 18.68 -8.95 -14.68
CA TYR A 256 17.26 -8.81 -15.06
C TYR A 256 16.98 -8.89 -16.57
N SER A 257 17.97 -8.60 -17.41
CA SER A 257 17.88 -8.68 -18.87
C SER A 257 17.99 -10.10 -19.43
N ASN A 258 18.49 -11.05 -18.63
CA ASN A 258 18.80 -12.39 -19.10
C ASN A 258 17.61 -13.34 -18.87
N GLN A 259 17.55 -14.47 -19.56
CA GLN A 259 16.59 -15.52 -19.18
C GLN A 259 17.02 -16.18 -17.87
N ILE A 260 16.03 -16.54 -17.05
CA ILE A 260 16.24 -17.30 -15.82
C ILE A 260 16.43 -18.77 -16.22
N PRO A 261 17.44 -19.48 -15.71
CA PRO A 261 17.61 -20.89 -16.01
C PRO A 261 16.44 -21.70 -15.43
N PRO A 262 16.00 -22.78 -16.10
CA PRO A 262 14.89 -23.62 -15.64
C PRO A 262 15.09 -24.19 -14.23
N CYS A 263 16.35 -24.40 -13.84
CA CYS A 263 16.72 -24.86 -12.51
C CYS A 263 18.03 -24.19 -12.07
N ALA A 264 18.09 -23.76 -10.82
CA ALA A 264 19.30 -23.34 -10.12
C ALA A 264 19.41 -24.12 -8.82
N SER A 265 20.55 -24.77 -8.57
CA SER A 265 20.72 -25.65 -7.42
C SER A 265 22.11 -25.58 -6.83
N ASN A 266 22.22 -25.98 -5.56
CA ASN A 266 23.46 -26.26 -4.86
C ASN A 266 23.26 -27.50 -3.97
N GLU A 267 24.20 -27.74 -3.05
CA GLU A 267 24.14 -28.88 -2.12
C GLU A 267 22.93 -28.81 -1.18
N SER A 268 22.45 -27.62 -0.84
CA SER A 268 21.40 -27.39 0.16
C SER A 268 20.01 -27.16 -0.42
N VAL A 269 19.90 -26.62 -1.64
CA VAL A 269 18.62 -26.22 -2.23
C VAL A 269 18.56 -26.49 -3.73
N GLU A 270 17.35 -26.66 -4.24
CA GLU A 270 17.03 -26.62 -5.66
C GLU A 270 15.87 -25.64 -5.91
N VAL A 271 16.02 -24.74 -6.87
CA VAL A 271 15.02 -23.75 -7.26
C VAL A 271 14.69 -23.93 -8.74
N SER A 272 13.48 -24.40 -9.01
CA SER A 272 12.90 -24.56 -10.33
C SER A 272 12.11 -23.31 -10.74
N TRP A 273 12.22 -22.88 -11.99
CA TRP A 273 11.54 -21.71 -12.56
C TRP A 273 10.76 -22.09 -13.82
N ASP A 274 9.43 -21.91 -13.80
CA ASP A 274 8.51 -22.20 -14.92
C ASP A 274 8.79 -23.57 -15.58
N THR A 275 9.01 -24.61 -14.77
CA THR A 275 9.30 -25.97 -15.23
C THR A 275 8.20 -26.93 -14.85
N ILE A 276 7.99 -27.94 -15.71
CA ILE A 276 7.12 -29.06 -15.40
C ILE A 276 7.81 -29.87 -14.30
N ILE A 277 7.11 -30.08 -13.19
CA ILE A 277 7.57 -30.96 -12.13
C ILE A 277 7.07 -32.38 -12.44
N PRO A 278 7.97 -33.36 -12.63
CA PRO A 278 7.57 -34.73 -12.88
C PRO A 278 6.86 -35.30 -11.65
N THR A 279 5.66 -35.82 -11.85
CA THR A 279 4.82 -36.47 -10.82
C THR A 279 4.52 -37.91 -11.21
N ALA A 280 4.34 -38.80 -10.24
CA ALA A 280 3.95 -40.19 -10.53
C ALA A 280 2.48 -40.27 -10.96
N GLY A 281 1.62 -39.47 -10.34
CA GLY A 281 0.24 -39.27 -10.76
C GLY A 281 0.10 -38.39 -12.01
N ARG A 282 -1.02 -38.54 -12.72
CA ARG A 282 -1.39 -37.68 -13.87
C ARG A 282 -1.95 -36.35 -13.37
N ILE A 283 -1.07 -35.40 -13.11
CA ILE A 283 -1.42 -34.03 -12.72
C ILE A 283 -1.41 -33.13 -13.96
N TYR A 284 -2.51 -32.43 -14.23
CA TYR A 284 -2.60 -31.50 -15.36
C TYR A 284 -1.90 -30.17 -15.05
N HIS A 285 -2.15 -29.60 -13.88
CA HIS A 285 -1.49 -28.38 -13.39
C HIS A 285 -0.20 -28.74 -12.63
N ASN A 286 0.85 -29.12 -13.36
CA ASN A 286 2.14 -29.56 -12.81
C ASN A 286 3.32 -28.64 -13.17
N ARG A 287 3.05 -27.41 -13.64
CA ARG A 287 4.05 -26.41 -13.99
C ARG A 287 3.89 -25.16 -13.13
N PRO A 288 4.34 -25.17 -11.86
CA PRO A 288 4.30 -23.97 -11.04
C PRO A 288 5.29 -22.91 -11.51
N ASP A 289 5.04 -21.66 -11.15
CA ASP A 289 5.95 -20.56 -11.49
C ASP A 289 7.32 -20.71 -10.84
N ILE A 290 7.37 -21.04 -9.53
CA ILE A 290 8.62 -21.33 -8.82
C ILE A 290 8.41 -22.48 -7.83
N VAL A 291 9.34 -23.44 -7.81
CA VAL A 291 9.39 -24.48 -6.77
C VAL A 291 10.76 -24.46 -6.10
N VAL A 292 10.78 -24.38 -4.77
CA VAL A 292 12.00 -24.44 -3.96
C VAL A 292 11.98 -25.75 -3.18
N TYR A 293 12.99 -26.59 -3.36
CA TYR A 293 13.24 -27.75 -2.53
C TYR A 293 14.45 -27.50 -1.62
N ASP A 294 14.18 -27.23 -0.35
CA ASP A 294 15.20 -27.10 0.70
C ASP A 294 15.55 -28.49 1.24
N LYS A 295 16.71 -29.00 0.82
CA LYS A 295 17.19 -30.36 1.11
C LYS A 295 17.57 -30.52 2.58
N VAL A 296 18.01 -29.43 3.21
CA VAL A 296 18.44 -29.39 4.61
C VAL A 296 17.24 -29.40 5.53
N LYS A 297 16.25 -28.53 5.26
CA LYS A 297 15.04 -28.44 6.08
C LYS A 297 13.99 -29.49 5.76
N LYS A 298 14.16 -30.23 4.66
CA LYS A 298 13.14 -31.15 4.12
C LYS A 298 11.81 -30.43 3.95
N LEU A 299 11.84 -29.36 3.16
CA LEU A 299 10.70 -28.50 2.89
C LEU A 299 10.64 -28.16 1.40
N VAL A 300 9.45 -28.32 0.80
CA VAL A 300 9.15 -27.85 -0.54
C VAL A 300 8.22 -26.63 -0.45
N LEU A 301 8.60 -25.54 -1.12
CA LEU A 301 7.77 -24.36 -1.29
C LEU A 301 7.33 -24.28 -2.75
N VAL A 302 6.02 -24.20 -2.99
CA VAL A 302 5.43 -24.04 -4.32
C VAL A 302 4.85 -22.64 -4.40
N PHE A 303 5.41 -21.79 -5.24
CA PHE A 303 4.95 -20.42 -5.45
C PHE A 303 4.16 -20.32 -6.75
N GLU A 304 3.07 -19.58 -6.67
CA GLU A 304 2.23 -19.24 -7.81
C GLU A 304 1.89 -17.77 -7.77
N PHE A 305 2.05 -17.09 -8.91
CA PHE A 305 1.86 -15.67 -9.03
C PHE A 305 0.56 -15.36 -9.78
N ALA A 306 -0.05 -14.25 -9.39
CA ALA A 306 -1.11 -13.65 -10.17
C ALA A 306 -1.06 -12.13 -10.03
N VAL A 307 -1.35 -11.43 -11.13
CA VAL A 307 -1.52 -9.98 -11.12
C VAL A 307 -2.92 -9.64 -11.58
N ALA A 308 -3.70 -9.01 -10.71
CA ALA A 308 -5.11 -8.73 -10.98
C ALA A 308 -5.52 -7.33 -10.54
N PHE A 309 -6.67 -6.86 -11.02
CA PHE A 309 -7.27 -5.64 -10.48
C PHE A 309 -7.76 -5.89 -9.04
N VAL A 310 -7.89 -4.83 -8.23
CA VAL A 310 -8.20 -4.95 -6.79
C VAL A 310 -9.44 -5.81 -6.50
N SER A 311 -10.49 -5.69 -7.31
CA SER A 311 -11.73 -6.46 -7.17
C SER A 311 -11.56 -7.97 -7.45
N GLY A 312 -10.50 -8.38 -8.13
CA GLY A 312 -10.24 -9.77 -8.52
C GLY A 312 -9.22 -10.49 -7.64
N LEU A 313 -8.55 -9.80 -6.71
CA LEU A 313 -7.46 -10.37 -5.92
C LEU A 313 -7.88 -11.58 -5.08
N ALA A 314 -9.03 -11.47 -4.39
CA ALA A 314 -9.57 -12.55 -3.57
C ALA A 314 -9.86 -13.80 -4.39
N ARG A 315 -10.55 -13.62 -5.52
CA ARG A 315 -10.94 -14.72 -6.42
C ARG A 315 -9.71 -15.39 -7.03
N GLN A 316 -8.76 -14.61 -7.54
CA GLN A 316 -7.52 -15.15 -8.13
C GLN A 316 -6.72 -15.97 -7.13
N ARG A 317 -6.62 -15.50 -5.87
CA ARG A 317 -5.98 -16.27 -4.81
C ARG A 317 -6.69 -17.59 -4.56
N LEU A 318 -8.02 -17.57 -4.45
CA LEU A 318 -8.81 -18.78 -4.21
C LEU A 318 -8.72 -19.77 -5.36
N MET A 319 -8.73 -19.31 -6.62
CA MET A 319 -8.52 -20.15 -7.81
C MET A 319 -7.17 -20.86 -7.77
N LYS A 320 -6.08 -20.13 -7.49
CA LYS A 320 -4.74 -20.73 -7.40
C LYS A 320 -4.65 -21.76 -6.26
N ILE A 321 -5.23 -21.47 -5.09
CA ILE A 321 -5.28 -22.44 -3.99
C ILE A 321 -6.03 -23.70 -4.43
N ASN A 322 -7.24 -23.56 -4.96
CA ASN A 322 -8.04 -24.72 -5.38
C ASN A 322 -7.31 -25.55 -6.45
N ARG A 323 -6.73 -24.89 -7.45
CA ARG A 323 -5.99 -25.52 -8.54
C ARG A 323 -4.80 -26.36 -8.06
N TYR A 324 -4.05 -25.92 -7.06
CA TYR A 324 -2.82 -26.61 -6.64
C TYR A 324 -2.95 -27.45 -5.37
N THR A 325 -3.97 -27.20 -4.53
CA THR A 325 -4.15 -27.88 -3.24
C THR A 325 -5.41 -28.73 -3.14
N ILE A 326 -6.42 -28.51 -4.00
CA ILE A 326 -7.69 -29.25 -3.95
C ILE A 326 -7.80 -30.20 -5.14
N ASN A 327 -7.61 -29.69 -6.35
CA ASN A 327 -7.66 -30.50 -7.56
C ASN A 327 -6.88 -29.84 -8.70
N SER A 328 -5.80 -30.52 -9.10
CA SER A 328 -4.89 -30.11 -10.17
C SER A 328 -5.18 -30.81 -11.50
N SER A 329 -6.38 -31.39 -11.64
CA SER A 329 -6.88 -31.93 -12.90
C SER A 329 -7.39 -30.81 -13.81
N ARG A 330 -7.56 -31.09 -15.10
CA ARG A 330 -8.22 -30.18 -16.03
C ARG A 330 -9.70 -30.05 -15.65
N MET A 331 -10.18 -28.83 -15.49
CA MET A 331 -11.60 -28.53 -15.26
C MET A 331 -12.20 -27.82 -16.48
N ASP A 332 -13.49 -28.05 -16.72
CA ASP A 332 -14.22 -27.41 -17.82
C ASP A 332 -14.64 -25.98 -17.46
N ASP A 333 -14.95 -25.72 -16.19
CA ASP A 333 -15.20 -24.37 -15.66
C ASP A 333 -14.31 -24.06 -14.45
N ASP A 334 -13.24 -23.29 -14.70
CA ASP A 334 -12.30 -22.82 -13.68
C ASP A 334 -12.90 -21.73 -12.76
N MET A 335 -14.14 -21.30 -12.99
CA MET A 335 -14.80 -20.22 -12.25
C MET A 335 -15.66 -20.72 -11.09
N ASP A 336 -16.05 -21.99 -11.09
CA ASP A 336 -16.84 -22.61 -10.03
C ASP A 336 -15.95 -22.98 -8.83
N LEU A 337 -15.99 -22.12 -7.81
CA LEU A 337 -15.24 -22.29 -6.57
C LEU A 337 -16.19 -22.67 -5.41
N PRO A 338 -15.79 -23.60 -4.51
CA PRO A 338 -14.53 -24.35 -4.50
C PRO A 338 -14.51 -25.50 -5.52
N TYR A 339 -13.31 -25.95 -5.90
CA TYR A 339 -13.14 -27.07 -6.82
C TYR A 339 -13.54 -28.39 -6.13
N PRO A 340 -14.09 -29.38 -6.87
CA PRO A 340 -14.32 -30.71 -6.33
C PRO A 340 -12.98 -31.37 -5.96
N PRO A 341 -12.89 -32.10 -4.83
CA PRO A 341 -11.66 -32.78 -4.42
C PRO A 341 -11.13 -33.72 -5.51
N GLY A 342 -9.81 -33.75 -5.69
CA GLY A 342 -9.17 -34.63 -6.64
C GLY A 342 -7.66 -34.71 -6.46
N PRO A 343 -6.94 -35.32 -7.41
CA PRO A 343 -5.49 -35.35 -7.35
C PRO A 343 -4.95 -33.93 -7.45
N ASN A 344 -4.04 -33.56 -6.55
CA ASN A 344 -3.45 -32.22 -6.51
C ASN A 344 -1.93 -32.27 -6.39
N LEU A 345 -1.27 -31.25 -6.94
CA LEU A 345 0.18 -31.19 -7.03
C LEU A 345 0.85 -31.21 -5.65
N VAL A 346 0.29 -30.50 -4.66
CA VAL A 346 0.90 -30.39 -3.33
C VAL A 346 0.98 -31.74 -2.63
N GLU A 347 -0.09 -32.53 -2.67
CA GLU A 347 -0.11 -33.88 -2.10
C GLU A 347 0.82 -34.84 -2.83
N GLU A 348 0.91 -34.71 -4.16
CA GLU A 348 1.81 -35.52 -4.97
C GLU A 348 3.29 -35.24 -4.67
N LEU A 349 3.66 -33.96 -4.53
CA LEU A 349 5.00 -33.55 -4.09
C LEU A 349 5.29 -34.02 -2.66
N ARG A 350 4.29 -34.00 -1.78
CA ARG A 350 4.44 -34.47 -0.39
C ARG A 350 4.81 -35.96 -0.36
N ARG A 351 4.17 -36.76 -1.23
CA ARG A 351 4.49 -38.20 -1.38
C ARG A 351 5.87 -38.40 -2.01
N GLN A 352 6.15 -37.70 -3.10
CA GLN A 352 7.40 -37.85 -3.86
C GLN A 352 8.65 -37.46 -3.07
N TYR A 353 8.62 -36.34 -2.35
CA TYR A 353 9.76 -35.85 -1.56
C TYR A 353 9.74 -36.31 -0.11
N SER A 354 8.64 -36.93 0.35
CA SER A 354 8.45 -37.40 1.73
C SER A 354 8.76 -36.31 2.77
N CYS A 355 8.26 -35.11 2.53
CA CYS A 355 8.60 -33.92 3.31
C CYS A 355 7.44 -32.90 3.36
N GLU A 356 7.58 -31.85 4.16
CA GLU A 356 6.54 -30.81 4.23
C GLU A 356 6.47 -30.05 2.91
N VAL A 357 5.26 -29.80 2.40
CA VAL A 357 5.01 -28.99 1.21
C VAL A 357 4.09 -27.83 1.55
N ARG A 358 4.52 -26.61 1.26
CA ARG A 358 3.75 -25.38 1.46
C ARG A 358 3.45 -24.72 0.12
N PHE A 359 2.18 -24.43 -0.10
CA PHE A 359 1.72 -23.67 -1.26
C PHE A 359 1.58 -22.18 -0.92
N ILE A 360 2.13 -21.32 -1.76
CA ILE A 360 2.25 -19.87 -1.52
C ILE A 360 1.68 -19.12 -2.75
N PRO A 361 0.39 -18.73 -2.72
CA PRO A 361 -0.25 -17.98 -3.80
C PRO A 361 0.01 -16.46 -3.67
N VAL A 362 1.04 -15.98 -4.36
CA VAL A 362 1.45 -14.58 -4.38
C VAL A 362 0.59 -13.78 -5.36
N VAL A 363 -0.50 -13.22 -4.87
CA VAL A 363 -1.43 -12.39 -5.68
C VAL A 363 -1.24 -10.91 -5.38
N VAL A 364 -0.87 -10.14 -6.40
CA VAL A 364 -0.65 -8.69 -6.31
C VAL A 364 -1.58 -7.89 -7.22
N GLY A 365 -1.90 -6.69 -6.79
CA GLY A 365 -2.65 -5.72 -7.56
C GLY A 365 -1.87 -5.22 -8.77
N ALA A 366 -2.55 -5.03 -9.90
CA ALA A 366 -2.00 -4.38 -11.09
C ALA A 366 -1.42 -2.98 -10.82
N THR A 367 -1.80 -2.36 -9.70
CA THR A 367 -1.33 -1.06 -9.24
C THR A 367 -0.66 -1.15 -7.86
N GLY A 368 -0.14 -2.31 -7.47
CA GLY A 368 0.66 -2.50 -6.25
C GLY A 368 -0.13 -2.84 -4.98
N GLN A 369 -1.42 -3.17 -5.08
CA GLN A 369 -2.20 -3.63 -3.93
C GLN A 369 -1.69 -4.97 -3.42
N VAL A 370 -1.61 -5.11 -2.10
CA VAL A 370 -1.25 -6.33 -1.41
C VAL A 370 -2.33 -6.61 -0.38
N ARG A 371 -2.83 -7.84 -0.31
CA ARG A 371 -3.80 -8.24 0.73
C ARG A 371 -3.07 -8.78 1.95
N VAL A 372 -3.60 -8.49 3.14
CA VAL A 372 -3.28 -9.16 4.40
C VAL A 372 -3.58 -10.64 4.22
N VAL A 373 -2.57 -11.46 4.46
CA VAL A 373 -2.71 -12.90 4.48
C VAL A 373 -3.10 -13.28 5.90
N LEU A 374 -4.37 -13.62 6.11
CA LEU A 374 -4.81 -14.24 7.35
C LEU A 374 -4.26 -15.67 7.35
N ILE A 375 -3.15 -15.88 8.06
CA ILE A 375 -2.72 -17.20 8.46
C ILE A 375 -3.75 -17.66 9.49
N THR A 376 -4.64 -18.58 9.13
CA THR A 376 -5.46 -19.29 10.11
C THR A 376 -4.52 -20.14 10.95
N SER A 377 -4.11 -19.58 12.08
CA SER A 377 -3.22 -20.20 13.05
C SER A 377 -3.92 -21.38 13.72
N GLY A 378 -3.46 -22.59 13.41
CA GLY A 378 -3.21 -23.56 14.45
C GLY A 378 -1.85 -23.24 15.06
N THR A 379 -1.82 -22.93 16.35
CA THR A 379 -0.68 -22.63 17.23
C THR A 379 -0.29 -21.14 17.39
N ALA A 380 -0.43 -20.69 18.63
CA ALA A 380 -0.20 -19.35 19.14
C ALA A 380 1.28 -19.15 19.52
N GLY A 381 1.79 -17.92 19.34
CA GLY A 381 3.07 -17.53 19.93
C GLY A 381 3.77 -16.37 19.24
N PHE A 382 3.75 -15.22 19.90
CA PHE A 382 4.74 -14.13 19.86
C PHE A 382 4.76 -13.13 18.69
N GLY A 383 4.67 -11.86 19.12
CA GLY A 383 5.06 -10.69 18.36
C GLY A 383 6.30 -10.01 18.97
N LYS A 384 6.82 -9.08 18.16
CA LYS A 384 7.84 -8.04 18.36
C LYS A 384 9.30 -8.37 18.03
N ALA A 385 9.78 -7.51 17.12
CA ALA A 385 11.11 -6.95 16.93
C ALA A 385 11.88 -7.43 15.69
N ILE A 386 12.29 -6.42 14.92
CA ILE A 386 13.03 -6.47 13.65
C ILE A 386 14.51 -6.69 13.97
N GLY A 387 15.13 -7.67 13.32
CA GLY A 387 16.57 -7.87 13.30
C GLY A 387 16.90 -9.33 13.02
N CYS A 388 17.61 -9.59 11.91
CA CYS A 388 18.22 -10.88 11.56
C CYS A 388 17.24 -12.05 11.31
N TRP A 389 16.97 -12.35 10.04
CA TRP A 389 16.28 -13.59 9.65
C TRP A 389 17.19 -14.80 9.92
N ASN A 390 16.90 -15.52 11.00
CA ASN A 390 17.46 -16.85 11.28
C ASN A 390 16.55 -17.95 10.69
N PRO A 391 17.09 -19.10 10.23
CA PRO A 391 16.35 -20.08 9.42
C PRO A 391 15.32 -20.94 10.19
N GLY A 392 15.11 -20.70 11.49
CA GLY A 392 14.28 -21.50 12.40
C GLY A 392 12.88 -20.96 12.69
N GLU A 393 12.48 -19.80 12.19
CA GLU A 393 11.19 -19.16 12.50
C GLU A 393 10.35 -18.91 11.24
N LEU A 394 9.73 -19.97 10.73
CA LEU A 394 8.79 -19.92 9.61
C LEU A 394 7.35 -19.88 10.14
N GLY A 395 7.05 -18.85 10.93
CA GLY A 395 5.74 -18.58 11.57
C GLY A 395 5.02 -17.31 11.10
N GLN A 396 5.61 -16.53 10.18
CA GLN A 396 4.98 -15.33 9.59
C GLN A 396 5.28 -15.28 8.09
N SER A 397 4.61 -16.14 7.32
CA SER A 397 4.83 -16.29 5.88
C SER A 397 3.91 -15.39 5.03
N GLU A 398 4.43 -15.00 3.86
CA GLU A 398 3.79 -14.22 2.80
C GLU A 398 3.70 -12.69 3.02
N SER A 399 3.18 -12.16 4.13
CA SER A 399 3.15 -10.70 4.40
C SER A 399 4.55 -10.08 4.52
N ALA A 400 5.46 -10.75 5.23
CA ALA A 400 6.84 -10.30 5.38
C ALA A 400 7.62 -10.41 4.05
N LEU A 401 7.36 -11.47 3.27
CA LEU A 401 7.96 -11.67 1.95
C LEU A 401 7.44 -10.61 0.95
N LEU A 402 6.12 -10.38 0.90
CA LEU A 402 5.46 -9.36 0.06
C LEU A 402 5.86 -7.95 0.47
N GLY A 403 5.87 -7.64 1.77
CA GLY A 403 6.37 -6.39 2.31
C GLY A 403 7.85 -6.17 1.98
N GLU A 404 8.67 -7.22 1.97
CA GLU A 404 10.09 -7.14 1.59
C GLU A 404 10.32 -7.08 0.07
N LEU A 405 9.42 -7.67 -0.72
CA LEU A 405 9.37 -7.56 -2.17
C LEU A 405 9.00 -6.15 -2.60
N THR A 406 7.98 -5.52 -1.99
CA THR A 406 7.71 -4.09 -2.17
C THR A 406 8.83 -3.22 -1.56
N ARG A 407 9.57 -3.68 -0.52
CA ARG A 407 10.76 -2.96 -0.03
C ARG A 407 11.84 -2.85 -1.09
N ARG A 408 12.09 -3.83 -1.95
CA ARG A 408 13.20 -3.73 -2.93
C ARG A 408 12.81 -3.59 -4.39
N TYR A 409 11.54 -3.78 -4.78
CA TYR A 409 11.03 -3.36 -6.09
C TYR A 409 11.33 -1.87 -6.36
N VAL A 410 11.41 -1.08 -5.27
CA VAL A 410 11.65 0.36 -5.28
C VAL A 410 13.07 0.72 -4.80
N ASN A 411 14.04 -0.18 -4.87
CA ASN A 411 15.45 0.15 -4.54
C ASN A 411 16.43 -0.05 -5.70
N ARG A 412 15.94 -0.23 -6.93
CA ARG A 412 16.80 -0.19 -8.11
C ARG A 412 16.50 1.06 -8.95
N LYS A 413 17.55 1.88 -9.10
CA LYS A 413 17.83 2.71 -10.29
C LYS A 413 17.56 1.87 -11.56
N TYR A 414 17.52 2.51 -12.72
CA TYR A 414 17.30 1.91 -14.05
C TYR A 414 15.85 1.91 -14.54
N ILE A 415 15.27 3.11 -14.57
CA ILE A 415 14.53 3.54 -15.76
C ILE A 415 15.29 4.74 -16.32
N LYS A 416 15.91 4.58 -17.48
CA LYS A 416 16.30 5.68 -18.37
C LYS A 416 15.69 5.36 -19.75
N PRO A 417 15.41 6.41 -20.52
CA PRO A 417 14.09 7.00 -20.79
C PRO A 417 13.09 6.10 -21.51
#